data_AF-A0AAV8XY88-F1
#
_entry.id   AF-A0AAV8XY88-F1
#
_cell.length_a   1.000
_cell.length_b   1.000
_cell.length_c   1.000
_cell.angle_alpha   90.00
_cell.angle_beta   90.00
_cell.angle_gamma   90.00
#
_symmetry.space_group_name_H-M   'P 1'
#
loop_
_entity.id
_entity.type
_entity.pdbx_description
1 polymer ?
#
loop_
_entity_poly.entity_id
_entity_poly.type
_entity_poly.pdbx_seq_one_letter_code
_entity_poly.pdbx_strand_id
1 'polypeptide(L)'
;MRNSGGRQGPKRALAEQSARRSNAQTLLQESKAELGGRVPHVYNVDESGLSIVQSRCPEVVSLRGKRQVGAITSAERGSLITIVMCMNAAGDFVPPMIIFPRKNASDQLKKGAPPGSLFAFHPSGWIQTDLFTQWFDHFLEKTKPSATNPVLLVLDGHHTHTRNLDVLIRAKENFVTILYLPPHTTHKLQPLDKTVIGALKTFYHEEVRIIMRTEKRT
;
A
#
# COMPACT_ATOMS: atom_id res chain seq x y z
N MET A 1 -9.05 40.60 27.33
CA MET A 1 -7.86 40.40 26.48
C MET A 1 -8.02 39.08 25.74
N ARG A 2 -8.27 39.10 24.42
CA ARG A 2 -8.40 37.89 23.59
C ARG A 2 -7.02 37.55 23.01
N ASN A 3 -6.54 36.34 23.27
CA ASN A 3 -5.24 35.87 22.81
C ASN A 3 -5.36 35.46 21.33
N SER A 4 -4.68 36.19 20.44
CA SER A 4 -4.65 35.92 19.00
C SER A 4 -3.66 34.81 18.69
N GLY A 5 -4.16 33.58 18.57
CA GLY A 5 -3.41 32.45 18.02
C GLY A 5 -3.03 32.70 16.57
N GLY A 6 -1.78 33.12 16.34
CA GLY A 6 -1.22 33.33 15.02
C GLY A 6 -1.22 32.03 14.20
N ARG A 7 -1.95 32.03 13.08
CA ARG A 7 -1.86 30.98 12.05
C ARG A 7 -0.41 30.91 11.55
N GLN A 8 0.26 29.79 11.82
CA GLN A 8 1.57 29.49 11.26
C GLN A 8 1.46 29.37 9.73
N GLY A 9 2.22 30.19 9.01
CA GLY A 9 2.13 30.32 7.55
C GLY A 9 2.87 29.23 6.75
N PRO A 10 2.61 29.14 5.43
CA PRO A 10 3.08 28.08 4.52
C PRO A 10 4.61 27.95 4.38
N LYS A 11 5.38 28.98 4.76
CA LYS A 11 6.86 28.96 4.67
C LYS A 11 7.52 28.02 5.70
N ARG A 12 6.90 27.82 6.88
CA ARG A 12 7.43 26.93 7.92
C ARG A 12 7.26 25.45 7.53
N ALA A 13 6.12 25.13 6.92
CA ALA A 13 5.82 23.80 6.39
C ALA A 13 6.78 23.39 5.26
N LEU A 14 7.15 24.32 4.36
CA LEU A 14 8.12 24.06 3.29
C LEU A 14 9.54 23.82 3.82
N ALA A 15 9.97 24.54 4.85
CA ALA A 15 11.28 24.35 5.48
C ALA A 15 11.36 23.03 6.26
N GLU A 16 10.34 22.68 7.05
CA GLU A 16 10.24 21.36 7.69
C GLU A 16 10.23 20.23 6.66
N GLN A 17 9.54 20.43 5.54
CA GLN A 17 9.45 19.43 4.48
C GLN A 17 10.74 19.28 3.67
N SER A 18 11.53 20.35 3.56
CA SER A 18 12.88 20.31 2.99
C SER A 18 13.87 19.59 3.92
N ALA A 19 13.82 19.88 5.23
CA ALA A 19 14.64 19.19 6.24
C ALA A 19 14.27 17.71 6.38
N ARG A 20 12.99 17.35 6.23
CA ARG A 20 12.55 15.93 6.23
C ARG A 20 12.99 15.16 4.98
N ARG A 21 13.13 15.84 3.83
CA ARG A 21 13.67 15.26 2.59
C ARG A 21 15.17 14.99 2.68
N SER A 22 15.94 15.92 3.25
CA SER A 22 17.36 15.67 3.50
C SER A 22 17.53 14.49 4.46
N ASN A 23 16.74 14.42 5.54
CA ASN A 23 16.84 13.33 6.50
C ASN A 23 16.51 11.95 5.89
N ALA A 24 15.49 11.84 5.02
CA ALA A 24 15.17 10.55 4.39
C ALA A 24 16.24 10.08 3.39
N GLN A 25 16.83 11.00 2.63
CA GLN A 25 17.94 10.67 1.72
C GLN A 25 19.21 10.31 2.49
N THR A 26 19.50 11.05 3.57
CA THR A 26 20.59 10.75 4.49
C THR A 26 20.40 9.37 5.14
N LEU A 27 19.21 9.05 5.65
CA LEU A 27 18.91 7.72 6.22
C LEU A 27 19.09 6.60 5.19
N LEU A 28 18.64 6.80 3.94
CA LEU A 28 18.88 5.82 2.87
C LEU A 28 20.36 5.67 2.54
N GLN A 29 21.15 6.74 2.59
CA GLN A 29 22.60 6.71 2.37
C GLN A 29 23.35 6.09 3.54
N GLU A 30 22.94 6.37 4.78
CA GLU A 30 23.49 5.79 6.01
C GLU A 30 23.18 4.30 6.08
N SER A 31 21.93 3.87 5.81
CA SER A 31 21.58 2.45 5.73
C SER A 31 22.37 1.72 4.63
N LYS A 32 22.65 2.38 3.49
CA LYS A 32 23.52 1.81 2.45
C LYS A 32 24.99 1.71 2.89
N ALA A 33 25.47 2.65 3.70
CA ALA A 33 26.82 2.64 4.26
C ALA A 33 26.99 1.56 5.34
N GLU A 34 25.99 1.38 6.20
CA GLU A 34 25.96 0.31 7.22
C GLU A 34 25.94 -1.09 6.58
N LEU A 35 25.36 -1.23 5.39
CA LEU A 35 25.31 -2.49 4.62
C LEU A 35 26.59 -2.75 3.80
N GLY A 36 27.68 -2.03 4.08
CA GLY A 36 29.03 -2.33 3.56
C GLY A 36 29.20 -2.07 2.06
N GLY A 37 28.42 -1.16 1.47
CA GLY A 37 28.54 -0.79 0.06
C GLY A 37 28.04 -1.83 -0.95
N ARG A 38 27.54 -2.99 -0.50
CA ARG A 38 26.73 -3.89 -1.34
C ARG A 38 25.35 -3.25 -1.51
N VAL A 39 24.85 -3.17 -2.74
CA VAL A 39 23.50 -2.66 -3.00
C VAL A 39 22.52 -3.66 -2.41
N PRO A 40 21.85 -3.37 -1.28
CA PRO A 40 20.89 -4.31 -0.71
C PRO A 40 19.76 -4.48 -1.70
N HIS A 41 19.11 -5.64 -1.72
CA HIS A 41 17.81 -5.72 -2.39
C HIS A 41 16.85 -4.83 -1.59
N VAL A 42 16.57 -3.65 -2.12
CA VAL A 42 15.66 -2.69 -1.51
C VAL A 42 14.25 -3.02 -1.96
N TYR A 43 13.44 -3.45 -1.03
CA TYR A 43 12.02 -3.65 -1.22
C TYR A 43 11.26 -2.49 -0.60
N ASN A 44 10.28 -1.97 -1.32
CA ASN A 44 9.30 -1.05 -0.80
C ASN A 44 7.96 -1.78 -0.70
N VAL A 45 7.28 -1.60 0.43
CA VAL A 45 5.94 -2.14 0.69
C VAL A 45 4.99 -1.00 0.99
N ASP A 46 3.76 -1.15 0.51
CA ASP A 46 2.69 -0.18 0.72
C ASP A 46 1.32 -0.86 0.69
N GLU A 47 0.35 -0.18 1.28
CA GLU A 47 -1.00 -0.67 1.51
C GLU A 47 -2.01 0.18 0.75
N SER A 48 -2.97 -0.48 0.11
CA SER A 48 -4.01 0.25 -0.61
C SER A 48 -5.38 -0.35 -0.44
N GLY A 49 -6.36 0.53 -0.24
CA GLY A 49 -7.77 0.17 -0.34
C GLY A 49 -8.21 0.13 -1.81
N LEU A 50 -8.83 -0.99 -2.19
CA LEU A 50 -9.58 -1.17 -3.43
C LEU A 50 -11.07 -1.12 -3.13
N SER A 51 -11.79 -0.24 -3.84
CA SER A 51 -13.23 -0.05 -3.68
C SER A 51 -13.98 -0.69 -4.84
N ILE A 52 -14.92 -1.56 -4.52
CA ILE A 52 -15.92 -2.07 -5.47
C ILE A 52 -16.97 -1.01 -5.84
N VAL A 53 -17.07 0.06 -5.06
CA VAL A 53 -17.94 1.21 -5.33
C VAL A 53 -17.18 2.21 -6.18
N GLN A 54 -17.67 2.45 -7.40
CA GLN A 54 -17.08 3.42 -8.30
C GLN A 54 -17.47 4.83 -7.82
N SER A 55 -16.50 5.57 -7.29
CA SER A 55 -16.70 6.97 -6.88
C SER A 55 -16.59 7.96 -8.04
N ARG A 56 -15.96 7.55 -9.15
CA ARG A 56 -15.75 8.40 -10.33
C ARG A 56 -16.74 8.02 -11.43
N CYS A 57 -17.67 8.92 -11.71
CA CYS A 57 -18.44 8.83 -12.95
C CYS A 57 -17.49 9.07 -14.13
N PRO A 58 -17.43 8.15 -15.10
CA PRO A 58 -16.60 8.32 -16.29
C PRO A 58 -17.13 9.49 -17.13
N GLU A 59 -16.24 10.17 -17.85
CA GLU A 59 -16.68 11.11 -18.89
C GLU A 59 -17.48 10.35 -19.95
N VAL A 60 -18.68 10.84 -20.24
CA VAL A 60 -19.66 10.17 -21.09
C VAL A 60 -20.14 11.13 -22.16
N VAL A 61 -19.97 10.73 -23.41
CA VAL A 61 -20.57 11.42 -24.55
C VAL A 61 -22.04 11.03 -24.62
N SER A 62 -22.91 12.03 -24.62
CA SER A 62 -24.36 11.83 -24.74
C SER A 62 -24.94 12.79 -25.77
N LEU A 63 -26.12 12.46 -26.29
CA LEU A 63 -26.84 13.33 -27.22
C LEU A 63 -27.17 14.67 -26.56
N ARG A 64 -26.96 15.77 -27.31
CA ARG A 64 -27.28 17.14 -26.86
C ARG A 64 -28.74 17.18 -26.37
N GLY A 65 -28.94 17.60 -25.11
CA GLY A 65 -30.26 17.71 -24.47
C GLY A 65 -30.59 16.61 -23.45
N LYS A 66 -29.82 15.50 -23.39
CA LYS A 66 -29.97 14.53 -22.30
C LYS A 66 -29.31 15.01 -21.00
N ARG A 67 -30.13 15.25 -19.97
CA ARG A 67 -29.68 15.70 -18.64
C ARG A 67 -29.38 14.58 -17.65
N GLN A 68 -29.96 13.39 -17.85
CA GLN A 68 -29.75 12.25 -16.97
C GLN A 68 -28.86 11.22 -17.66
N VAL A 69 -27.61 11.15 -17.22
CA VAL A 69 -26.65 10.11 -17.61
C VAL A 69 -26.25 9.37 -16.34
N GLY A 70 -26.77 8.16 -16.15
CA GLY A 70 -26.53 7.35 -14.96
C GLY A 70 -25.39 6.37 -15.15
N ALA A 71 -24.72 6.01 -14.05
CA ALA A 71 -23.80 4.88 -13.99
C ALA A 71 -24.39 3.82 -13.04
N ILE A 72 -24.22 2.53 -13.41
CA ILE A 72 -24.53 1.42 -12.51
C ILE A 72 -23.38 1.33 -11.49
N THR A 73 -23.71 1.34 -10.20
CA THR A 73 -22.74 1.17 -9.12
C THR A 73 -23.20 0.06 -8.18
N SER A 74 -22.25 -0.53 -7.44
CA SER A 74 -22.56 -1.44 -6.34
C SER A 74 -23.40 -0.73 -5.28
N ALA A 75 -24.32 -1.48 -4.67
CA ALA A 75 -25.12 -1.05 -3.53
C ALA A 75 -24.37 -1.23 -2.19
N GLU A 76 -23.34 -2.08 -2.15
CA GLU A 76 -22.44 -2.16 -1.00
C GLU A 76 -21.80 -0.79 -0.78
N ARG A 77 -21.86 -0.27 0.44
CA ARG A 77 -21.24 1.01 0.81
C ARG A 77 -20.16 0.76 1.84
N GLY A 78 -18.92 1.12 1.51
CA GLY A 78 -17.88 1.41 2.50
C GLY A 78 -16.94 0.26 2.91
N SER A 79 -17.09 -0.95 2.38
CA SER A 79 -16.16 -2.05 2.62
C SER A 79 -15.01 -2.02 1.60
N LEU A 80 -13.82 -1.59 2.04
CA LEU A 80 -12.61 -1.61 1.21
C LEU A 80 -11.92 -2.97 1.34
N ILE A 81 -11.50 -3.52 0.20
CA ILE A 81 -10.56 -4.64 0.15
C ILE A 81 -9.17 -4.05 0.29
N THR A 82 -8.39 -4.47 1.27
CA THR A 82 -7.01 -3.99 1.42
C THR A 82 -6.07 -4.90 0.65
N ILE A 83 -5.20 -4.33 -0.18
CA ILE A 83 -4.10 -5.02 -0.83
C ILE A 83 -2.77 -4.52 -0.26
N VAL A 84 -1.90 -5.45 0.13
CA VAL A 84 -0.51 -5.18 0.51
C VAL A 84 0.37 -5.59 -0.65
N MET A 85 1.13 -4.64 -1.17
CA MET A 85 2.02 -4.83 -2.32
C MET A 85 3.46 -4.55 -1.92
N CYS A 86 4.41 -5.34 -2.44
CA CYS A 86 5.82 -5.16 -2.16
C CYS A 86 6.66 -5.47 -3.40
N MET A 87 7.59 -4.58 -3.74
CA MET A 87 8.42 -4.70 -4.94
C MET A 87 9.77 -4.01 -4.78
N ASN A 88 10.73 -4.41 -5.61
CA ASN A 88 12.04 -3.78 -5.73
C ASN A 88 12.19 -3.01 -7.06
N ALA A 89 13.28 -2.26 -7.19
CA ALA A 89 13.57 -1.48 -8.41
C ALA A 89 13.97 -2.34 -9.63
N ALA A 90 14.34 -3.61 -9.42
CA ALA A 90 14.62 -4.55 -10.50
C ALA A 90 13.34 -5.12 -11.15
N GLY A 91 12.19 -4.90 -10.51
CA GLY A 91 10.89 -5.41 -10.96
C GLY A 91 10.48 -6.71 -10.29
N ASP A 92 11.28 -7.24 -9.35
CA ASP A 92 10.83 -8.37 -8.54
C ASP A 92 9.75 -7.89 -7.56
N PHE A 93 8.71 -8.69 -7.40
CA PHE A 93 7.61 -8.41 -6.49
C PHE A 93 7.29 -9.62 -5.64
N VAL A 94 6.85 -9.35 -4.41
CA VAL A 94 6.25 -10.37 -3.55
C VAL A 94 4.78 -10.47 -3.92
N PRO A 95 4.24 -11.69 -4.15
CA PRO A 95 2.82 -11.86 -4.40
C PRO A 95 1.98 -11.13 -3.35
N PRO A 96 0.92 -10.40 -3.76
CA PRO A 96 0.23 -9.51 -2.86
C PRO A 96 -0.56 -10.28 -1.80
N MET A 97 -0.68 -9.69 -0.62
CA MET A 97 -1.69 -10.09 0.35
C MET A 97 -2.99 -9.33 0.09
N ILE A 98 -4.11 -10.03 0.07
CA ILE A 98 -5.44 -9.46 -0.13
C ILE A 98 -6.28 -9.73 1.12
N ILE A 99 -6.77 -8.66 1.75
CA ILE A 99 -7.56 -8.70 2.98
C ILE A 99 -9.00 -8.31 2.64
N PHE A 100 -9.91 -9.26 2.82
CA PHE A 100 -11.34 -9.04 2.57
C PHE A 100 -12.06 -8.61 3.86
N PRO A 101 -12.96 -7.61 3.78
CA PRO A 101 -13.75 -7.08 4.90
C PRO A 101 -14.88 -8.04 5.34
N ARG A 102 -14.54 -9.25 5.78
CA ARG A 102 -15.49 -10.28 6.19
C ARG A 102 -14.87 -11.27 7.18
N LYS A 103 -15.72 -12.00 7.90
CA LYS A 103 -15.30 -13.01 8.89
C LYS A 103 -14.95 -14.37 8.27
N ASN A 104 -15.75 -14.81 7.30
CA ASN A 104 -15.64 -16.16 6.76
C ASN A 104 -14.78 -16.17 5.49
N ALA A 105 -14.01 -17.23 5.27
CA ALA A 105 -13.32 -17.44 4.01
C ALA A 105 -14.32 -17.74 2.87
N SER A 106 -13.93 -17.49 1.62
CA SER A 106 -14.60 -18.03 0.43
C SER A 106 -13.57 -18.22 -0.66
N ASP A 107 -13.56 -19.40 -1.26
CA ASP A 107 -12.62 -19.71 -2.34
C ASP A 107 -12.97 -18.98 -3.63
N GLN A 108 -14.23 -18.55 -3.81
CA GLN A 108 -14.63 -17.72 -4.93
C GLN A 108 -13.86 -16.40 -4.97
N LEU A 109 -13.52 -15.84 -3.80
CA LEU A 109 -12.77 -14.58 -3.70
C LEU A 109 -11.28 -14.72 -4.03
N LYS A 110 -10.79 -15.96 -4.12
CA LYS A 110 -9.39 -16.27 -4.49
C LYS A 110 -9.23 -16.48 -5.99
N LYS A 111 -10.33 -16.64 -6.72
CA LYS A 111 -10.31 -16.99 -8.15
C LYS A 111 -9.69 -15.86 -8.98
N GLY A 112 -8.71 -16.20 -9.81
CA GLY A 112 -8.06 -15.26 -10.73
C GLY A 112 -7.03 -14.32 -10.08
N ALA A 113 -6.75 -14.49 -8.78
CA ALA A 113 -5.68 -13.75 -8.13
C ALA A 113 -4.29 -14.19 -8.63
N PRO A 114 -3.27 -13.33 -8.52
CA PRO A 114 -1.90 -13.69 -8.85
C PRO A 114 -1.44 -14.96 -8.12
N PRO A 115 -0.71 -15.87 -8.79
CA PRO A 115 -0.19 -17.07 -8.15
C PRO A 115 0.70 -16.73 -6.94
N GLY A 116 0.49 -17.46 -5.85
CA GLY A 116 1.21 -17.25 -4.59
C GLY A 116 0.66 -16.12 -3.72
N SER A 117 -0.41 -15.43 -4.14
CA SER A 117 -1.10 -14.43 -3.30
C SER A 117 -1.57 -15.03 -1.99
N LEU A 118 -1.48 -14.23 -0.94
CA LEU A 118 -1.95 -14.58 0.39
C LEU A 118 -3.32 -13.94 0.64
N PHE A 119 -4.23 -14.67 1.27
CA PHE A 119 -5.60 -14.20 1.50
C PHE A 119 -5.91 -14.17 2.98
N ALA A 120 -6.38 -13.02 3.45
CA ALA A 120 -6.85 -12.84 4.81
C ALA A 120 -8.30 -12.34 4.82
N PHE A 121 -8.99 -12.63 5.92
CA PHE A 121 -10.39 -12.28 6.12
C PHE A 121 -10.53 -11.65 7.49
N HIS A 122 -10.86 -10.37 7.54
CA HIS A 122 -11.07 -9.66 8.79
C HIS A 122 -12.29 -8.73 8.68
N PRO A 123 -13.21 -8.67 9.67
CA PRO A 123 -14.42 -7.86 9.58
C PRO A 123 -14.19 -6.37 9.28
N SER A 124 -13.05 -5.83 9.71
CA SER A 124 -12.72 -4.41 9.44
C SER A 124 -12.22 -4.16 8.01
N GLY A 125 -11.68 -5.19 7.33
CA GLY A 125 -10.98 -5.05 6.04
C GLY A 125 -9.60 -4.42 6.13
N TRP A 126 -9.18 -3.90 7.29
CA TRP A 126 -7.89 -3.28 7.52
C TRP A 126 -6.86 -4.31 7.99
N ILE A 127 -5.59 -4.06 7.68
CA ILE A 127 -4.49 -4.86 8.21
C ILE A 127 -4.45 -4.77 9.74
N GLN A 128 -4.21 -5.92 10.38
CA GLN A 128 -3.99 -6.04 11.81
C GLN A 128 -2.55 -6.48 12.06
N THR A 129 -2.05 -6.34 13.28
CA THR A 129 -0.66 -6.67 13.63
C THR A 129 -0.30 -8.12 13.29
N ASP A 130 -1.20 -9.06 13.58
CA ASP A 130 -1.06 -10.49 13.29
C ASP A 130 -1.05 -10.78 11.78
N LEU A 131 -1.93 -10.13 11.02
CA LEU A 131 -1.96 -10.23 9.56
C LEU A 131 -0.67 -9.66 8.94
N PHE A 132 -0.15 -8.57 9.49
CA PHE A 132 1.14 -8.03 9.05
C PHE A 132 2.31 -8.96 9.36
N THR A 133 2.31 -9.63 10.52
CA THR A 133 3.29 -10.67 10.83
C THR A 133 3.22 -11.83 9.83
N GLN A 134 2.01 -12.30 9.51
CA GLN A 134 1.81 -13.35 8.50
C GLN A 134 2.31 -12.92 7.12
N TRP A 135 2.06 -11.66 6.73
CA TRP A 135 2.61 -11.10 5.51
C TRP A 135 4.14 -11.04 5.55
N PHE A 136 4.74 -10.69 6.69
CA PHE A 136 6.19 -10.64 6.84
C PHE A 136 6.84 -12.02 6.71
N ASP A 137 6.23 -13.07 7.28
CA ASP A 137 6.69 -14.46 7.09
C ASP A 137 6.63 -14.85 5.59
N HIS A 138 5.57 -14.46 4.88
CA HIS A 138 5.48 -14.64 3.43
C HIS A 138 6.56 -13.85 2.66
N PHE A 139 6.86 -12.63 3.08
CA PHE A 139 7.94 -11.82 2.52
C PHE A 139 9.30 -12.51 2.67
N LEU A 140 9.61 -13.08 3.84
CA LEU A 140 10.84 -13.84 4.07
C LEU A 140 10.93 -15.08 3.20
N GLU A 141 9.83 -15.82 3.04
CA GLU A 141 9.77 -17.01 2.18
C GLU A 141 10.09 -16.70 0.71
N LYS A 142 9.64 -15.53 0.21
CA LYS A 142 9.83 -15.12 -1.19
C LYS A 142 11.17 -14.44 -1.44
N THR A 143 11.64 -13.60 -0.52
CA THR A 143 12.88 -12.85 -0.70
C THR A 143 14.12 -13.61 -0.25
N LYS A 144 13.97 -14.62 0.63
CA LYS A 144 15.02 -15.48 1.17
C LYS A 144 16.31 -14.71 1.52
N PRO A 145 16.22 -13.70 2.39
CA PRO A 145 17.40 -12.90 2.73
C PRO A 145 18.43 -13.76 3.48
N SER A 146 19.69 -13.39 3.35
CA SER A 146 20.80 -14.11 3.98
C SER A 146 21.94 -13.16 4.34
N ALA A 147 22.93 -13.65 5.11
CA ALA A 147 24.11 -12.85 5.44
C ALA A 147 24.89 -12.36 4.21
N THR A 148 24.87 -13.14 3.12
CA THR A 148 25.52 -12.77 1.85
C THR A 148 24.62 -11.89 0.98
N ASN A 149 23.31 -11.92 1.21
CA ASN A 149 22.32 -11.16 0.46
C ASN A 149 21.28 -10.49 1.39
N PRO A 150 21.68 -9.43 2.12
CA PRO A 150 20.78 -8.76 3.04
C PRO A 150 19.72 -7.94 2.30
N VAL A 151 18.57 -7.75 2.95
CA VAL A 151 17.42 -7.05 2.38
C VAL A 151 17.10 -5.79 3.20
N LEU A 152 16.81 -4.69 2.50
CA LEU A 152 16.29 -3.47 3.11
C LEU A 152 14.80 -3.36 2.79
N LEU A 153 13.95 -3.42 3.81
CA LEU A 153 12.51 -3.23 3.67
C LEU A 153 12.11 -1.81 4.07
N VAL A 154 11.52 -1.07 3.12
CA VAL A 154 11.04 0.31 3.33
C VAL A 154 9.53 0.29 3.53
N LEU A 155 9.09 0.69 4.72
CA LEU A 155 7.69 0.76 5.16
C LEU A 155 7.23 2.21 5.36
N ASP A 156 5.94 2.45 5.23
CA ASP A 156 5.37 3.68 5.77
C ASP A 156 5.36 3.64 7.31
N GLY A 157 5.36 4.81 7.95
CA GLY A 157 5.39 4.91 9.41
C GLY A 157 4.07 4.56 10.11
N HIS A 158 3.22 3.70 9.53
CA HIS A 158 1.92 3.36 10.12
C HIS A 158 2.08 2.67 11.49
N HIS A 159 1.12 2.85 12.38
CA HIS A 159 1.20 2.36 13.77
C HIS A 159 1.26 0.82 13.87
N THR A 160 0.59 0.11 12.97
CA THR A 160 0.63 -1.35 12.87
C THR A 160 2.03 -1.87 12.52
N HIS A 161 2.78 -1.11 11.71
CA HIS A 161 4.14 -1.47 11.28
C HIS A 161 5.18 -1.16 12.36
N THR A 162 5.06 0.00 13.01
CA THR A 162 6.08 0.54 13.91
C THR A 162 6.09 -0.06 15.32
N ARG A 163 5.01 -0.74 15.75
CA ARG A 163 4.89 -1.32 17.10
C ARG A 163 4.92 -2.85 17.15
N ASN A 164 5.19 -3.51 16.02
CA ASN A 164 5.23 -4.97 15.96
C ASN A 164 6.63 -5.51 16.33
N LEU A 165 6.82 -5.82 17.61
CA LEU A 165 8.11 -6.33 18.11
C LEU A 165 8.50 -7.66 17.45
N ASP A 166 7.52 -8.52 17.18
CA ASP A 166 7.77 -9.84 16.61
C ASP A 166 8.32 -9.74 15.17
N VAL A 167 7.89 -8.75 14.41
CA VAL A 167 8.44 -8.47 13.07
C VAL A 167 9.86 -7.91 13.18
N LEU A 168 10.14 -7.02 14.15
CA LEU A 168 11.49 -6.48 14.36
C LEU A 168 12.50 -7.58 14.74
N ILE A 169 12.10 -8.52 15.61
CA ILE A 169 12.93 -9.66 15.99
C ILE A 169 13.19 -10.56 14.77
N ARG A 170 12.13 -10.99 14.07
CA ARG A 170 12.26 -11.81 12.85
C ARG A 170 13.12 -11.13 11.79
N ALA A 171 12.97 -9.83 11.60
CA ALA A 171 13.74 -9.06 10.62
C ALA A 171 15.24 -9.13 10.94
N LYS A 172 15.61 -8.90 12.20
CA LYS A 172 17.00 -9.00 12.65
C LYS A 172 17.57 -10.41 12.47
N GLU A 173 16.81 -11.44 12.84
CA GLU A 173 17.22 -12.84 12.71
C GLU A 173 17.39 -13.30 11.26
N ASN A 174 16.65 -12.70 10.33
CA ASN A 174 16.64 -13.06 8.91
C ASN A 174 17.33 -12.01 8.02
N PHE A 175 18.29 -11.23 8.54
CA PHE A 175 19.10 -10.29 7.74
C PHE A 175 18.27 -9.25 6.96
N VAL A 176 17.14 -8.82 7.53
CA VAL A 176 16.29 -7.76 7.02
C VAL A 176 16.46 -6.51 7.88
N THR A 177 16.91 -5.42 7.26
CA THR A 177 16.86 -4.09 7.87
C THR A 177 15.54 -3.44 7.52
N ILE A 178 14.81 -2.96 8.53
CA ILE A 178 13.56 -2.23 8.32
C ILE A 178 13.81 -0.72 8.43
N LEU A 179 13.41 0.02 7.39
CA LEU A 179 13.44 1.47 7.36
C LEU A 179 12.01 2.03 7.34
N TYR A 180 11.67 2.83 8.34
CA TYR A 180 10.39 3.53 8.41
C TYR A 180 10.49 4.91 7.76
N LEU A 181 9.60 5.20 6.82
CA LEU A 181 9.47 6.54 6.28
C LEU A 181 8.86 7.49 7.32
N PRO A 182 9.31 8.75 7.40
CA PRO A 182 8.74 9.72 8.32
C PRO A 182 7.23 9.90 8.10
N PRO A 183 6.43 10.13 9.16
CA PRO A 183 5.00 10.34 9.03
C PRO A 183 4.66 11.46 8.04
N HIS A 184 3.52 11.31 7.35
CA HIS A 184 3.00 12.27 6.36
C HIS A 184 3.92 12.53 5.16
N THR A 185 4.81 11.59 4.83
CA THR A 185 5.66 11.70 3.63
C THR A 185 5.22 10.80 2.47
N THR A 186 4.15 10.01 2.63
CA THR A 186 3.62 9.05 1.63
C THR A 186 3.52 9.66 0.23
N HIS A 187 2.79 10.77 0.09
CA HIS A 187 2.61 11.51 -1.17
C HIS A 187 3.92 11.99 -1.84
N LYS A 188 5.04 12.00 -1.14
CA LYS A 188 6.36 12.43 -1.65
C LYS A 188 7.34 11.28 -1.80
N LEU A 189 7.36 10.35 -0.84
CA LEU A 189 8.41 9.37 -0.65
C LEU A 189 7.98 7.92 -0.91
N GLN A 190 6.68 7.60 -1.00
CA GLN A 190 6.25 6.25 -1.39
C GLN A 190 6.31 6.07 -2.90
N PRO A 191 7.26 5.29 -3.44
CA PRO A 191 7.38 5.06 -4.87
C PRO A 191 6.24 4.18 -5.41
N LEU A 192 5.75 3.24 -4.59
CA LEU A 192 4.65 2.33 -4.93
C LEU A 192 3.36 3.06 -5.29
N ASP A 193 2.96 4.03 -4.46
CA ASP A 193 1.78 4.87 -4.64
C ASP A 193 1.78 5.61 -5.99
N LYS A 194 2.95 6.03 -6.46
CA LYS A 194 3.13 6.81 -7.71
C LYS A 194 3.33 5.97 -8.96
N THR A 195 3.61 4.68 -8.79
CA THR A 195 3.92 3.78 -9.90
C THR A 195 2.81 2.74 -10.03
N VAL A 196 2.99 1.57 -9.42
CA VAL A 196 2.16 0.40 -9.66
C VAL A 196 0.78 0.54 -9.04
N ILE A 197 0.65 1.12 -7.83
CA ILE A 197 -0.64 1.22 -7.14
C ILE A 197 -1.60 2.16 -7.90
N GLY A 198 -1.09 3.27 -8.43
CA GLY A 198 -1.88 4.20 -9.25
C GLY A 198 -2.42 3.54 -10.52
N ALA A 199 -1.57 2.80 -11.23
CA ALA A 199 -1.97 2.04 -12.41
C ALA A 199 -2.97 0.93 -12.05
N LEU A 200 -2.70 0.15 -11.00
CA LEU A 200 -3.58 -0.91 -10.51
C LEU A 200 -4.98 -0.38 -10.21
N LYS A 201 -5.11 0.71 -9.43
CA LYS A 201 -6.41 1.31 -9.12
C LYS A 201 -7.15 1.75 -10.38
N THR A 202 -6.43 2.28 -11.37
CA THR A 202 -7.02 2.72 -12.64
C THR A 202 -7.63 1.54 -13.40
N PHE A 203 -6.85 0.48 -13.64
CA PHE A 203 -7.33 -0.70 -14.35
C PHE A 203 -8.39 -1.47 -13.55
N TYR A 204 -8.22 -1.59 -12.24
CA TYR A 204 -9.19 -2.23 -11.36
C TYR A 204 -10.56 -1.54 -11.44
N HIS A 205 -10.62 -0.21 -11.37
CA HIS A 205 -11.88 0.52 -11.48
C HIS A 205 -12.57 0.33 -12.84
N GLU A 206 -11.79 0.23 -13.93
CA GLU A 206 -12.35 -0.01 -15.27
C GLU A 206 -12.88 -1.45 -15.39
N GLU A 207 -12.18 -2.45 -14.88
CA GLU A 207 -12.65 -3.84 -14.87
C GLU A 207 -13.93 -4.02 -14.05
N VAL A 208 -14.00 -3.45 -12.84
CA VAL A 208 -15.23 -3.45 -12.03
C VAL A 208 -16.39 -2.82 -12.80
N ARG A 209 -16.12 -1.79 -13.60
CA ARG A 209 -17.13 -1.12 -14.44
C ARG A 209 -17.59 -1.97 -15.60
N ILE A 210 -16.68 -2.68 -16.27
CA ILE A 210 -17.02 -3.60 -17.36
C ILE A 210 -17.92 -4.72 -16.80
N ILE A 211 -17.50 -5.36 -15.71
CA ILE A 211 -18.25 -6.46 -15.07
C ILE A 211 -19.65 -6.00 -14.65
N MET A 212 -19.79 -4.83 -14.02
CA MET A 212 -21.09 -4.28 -13.61
C MET A 212 -22.04 -3.99 -14.78
N ARG A 213 -21.52 -3.86 -16.02
CA ARG A 213 -22.32 -3.63 -17.23
C ARG A 213 -22.65 -4.91 -17.98
N THR A 214 -21.75 -5.89 -17.96
CA THR A 214 -21.87 -7.13 -18.75
C THR A 214 -22.56 -8.24 -17.99
N GLU A 215 -22.32 -8.37 -16.68
CA GLU A 215 -22.97 -9.37 -15.85
C GLU A 215 -24.34 -8.83 -15.38
N LYS A 216 -25.41 -9.30 -16.02
CA LYS A 216 -26.76 -9.11 -15.49
C LYS A 216 -26.83 -9.80 -14.12
N ARG A 217 -27.26 -9.08 -13.09
CA ARG A 217 -27.58 -9.65 -11.77
C ARG A 217 -28.49 -10.87 -11.96
N THR A 218 -27.94 -12.06 -11.80
CA THR A 218 -28.70 -13.29 -11.58
C THR A 218 -29.23 -13.31 -10.16
#